data_AF-A0A957VNJ2-F1
#
_entry.id   AF-A0A957VNJ2-F1
#
_cell.length_a   1.000
_cell.length_b   1.000
_cell.length_c   1.000
_cell.angle_alpha   90.00
_cell.angle_beta   90.00
_cell.angle_gamma   90.00
#
_symmetry.space_group_name_H-M   'P 1'
#
loop_
_entity.id
_entity.type
_entity.pdbx_description
1 polymer ?
#
loop_
_entity_poly.entity_id
_entity_poly.type
_entity_poly.pdbx_seq_one_letter_code
_entity_poly.pdbx_strand_id
1 'polypeptide(L)' 'MQHTTPNDNVVTYEAFGASGDGVSDDLPAICAAHDYANTHGLSVRARPDATYHLGRRALTAVIATDVDWNTARFTIDDTA' A
#
# COMPACT_ATOMS: atom_id res chain seq x y z
N MET A 1 -17.49 5.25 -15.41
CA MET A 1 -17.07 6.66 -15.25
C MET A 1 -15.87 6.65 -14.32
N GLN A 2 -14.68 6.99 -14.83
CA GLN A 2 -13.45 7.05 -14.03
C GLN A 2 -13.38 8.46 -13.44
N HIS A 3 -13.44 8.60 -12.12
CA HIS A 3 -13.23 9.88 -11.45
C HIS A 3 -11.73 10.07 -11.21
N THR A 4 -11.09 10.89 -12.03
CA THR A 4 -9.76 11.45 -11.75
C THR A 4 -9.95 12.88 -11.29
N THR A 5 -10.07 13.10 -9.98
CA THR A 5 -9.94 14.42 -9.37
C THR A 5 -8.46 14.66 -9.01
N PRO A 6 -7.82 15.68 -9.61
CA PRO A 6 -6.48 16.09 -9.23
C PRO A 6 -6.58 16.96 -7.97
N ASN A 7 -6.17 16.40 -6.83
CA ASN A 7 -5.84 17.01 -5.51
C ASN A 7 -6.37 16.20 -4.30
N ASP A 8 -6.74 14.94 -4.48
CA ASP A 8 -7.12 14.09 -3.36
C ASP A 8 -5.88 13.84 -2.47
N ASN A 9 -6.00 14.12 -1.16
CA ASN A 9 -5.00 13.83 -0.14
C ASN A 9 -4.80 12.32 -0.05
N VAL A 10 -3.94 11.79 -0.92
CA VAL A 10 -3.74 10.36 -1.10
C VAL A 10 -2.48 9.92 -0.36
N VAL A 11 -2.60 8.81 0.35
CA VAL A 11 -1.49 8.13 1.00
C VAL A 11 -0.88 7.13 0.03
N THR A 12 0.44 7.18 -0.15
CA THR A 12 1.20 6.19 -0.93
C THR A 12 2.05 5.33 -0.01
N TYR A 13 2.31 4.08 -0.41
CA TYR A 13 3.14 3.18 0.39
C TYR A 13 4.59 3.68 0.49
N GLU A 14 5.09 4.36 -0.53
CA GLU A 14 6.45 4.94 -0.60
C GLU A 14 6.65 6.05 0.44
N ALA A 15 5.60 6.81 0.79
CA ALA A 15 5.67 7.81 1.85
C ALA A 15 5.98 7.19 3.23
N PHE A 16 5.76 5.88 3.37
CA PHE A 16 6.02 5.08 4.58
C PHE A 16 7.20 4.12 4.41
N GLY A 17 7.95 4.23 3.30
CA GLY A 17 9.19 3.49 3.07
C GLY A 17 9.04 2.21 2.24
N ALA A 18 7.91 1.97 1.59
CA ALA A 18 7.81 0.85 0.65
C ALA A 18 8.70 1.09 -0.59
N SER A 19 9.42 0.06 -1.01
CA SER A 19 10.28 0.08 -2.20
C SER A 19 9.50 -0.29 -3.46
N GLY A 20 8.65 -1.32 -3.37
CA GLY A 20 7.88 -1.81 -4.52
C GLY A 20 8.76 -2.42 -5.62
N ASP A 21 9.90 -3.00 -5.23
CA ASP A 21 10.91 -3.62 -6.11
C ASP A 21 10.71 -5.14 -6.30
N GLY A 22 9.75 -5.73 -5.60
CA GLY A 22 9.43 -7.16 -5.60
C GLY A 22 10.36 -8.02 -4.75
N VAL A 23 11.27 -7.43 -3.99
CA VAL A 23 12.30 -8.12 -3.18
C VAL A 23 12.26 -7.67 -1.72
N SER A 24 12.14 -6.37 -1.49
CA SER A 24 12.11 -5.77 -0.17
C SER A 24 10.77 -6.06 0.53
N ASP A 25 10.83 -6.38 1.83
CA ASP A 25 9.62 -6.61 2.63
C ASP A 25 8.88 -5.28 2.85
N ASP A 26 7.85 -5.06 2.04
CA ASP A 26 7.03 -3.84 1.99
C ASP A 26 5.83 -3.90 2.94
N LEU A 27 5.56 -5.06 3.55
CA LEU A 27 4.42 -5.24 4.47
C LEU A 27 4.42 -4.23 5.64
N PRO A 28 5.55 -3.92 6.31
CA PRO A 28 5.55 -2.92 7.38
C PRO A 28 5.13 -1.53 6.92
N ALA A 29 5.61 -1.10 5.74
CA ALA A 29 5.27 0.21 5.18
C ALA A 29 3.79 0.26 4.76
N ILE A 30 3.27 -0.82 4.19
CA ILE A 30 1.86 -0.96 3.81
C ILE A 30 0.95 -0.90 5.05
N CYS A 31 1.31 -1.58 6.14
CA CYS A 31 0.58 -1.49 7.41
C CYS A 31 0.55 -0.06 7.95
N ALA A 32 1.69 0.64 7.97
CA ALA A 32 1.77 2.01 8.47
C ALA A 32 0.97 3.01 7.62
N ALA A 33 1.02 2.84 6.29
CA ALA A 33 0.24 3.65 5.37
C ALA A 33 -1.27 3.50 5.60
N HIS A 34 -1.74 2.26 5.77
CA HIS A 34 -3.16 2.00 6.05
C HIS A 34 -3.59 2.49 7.43
N ASP A 35 -2.77 2.31 8.47
CA ASP A 35 -3.06 2.85 9.81
C ASP A 35 -3.22 4.38 9.78
N TYR A 36 -2.31 5.07 9.09
CA TYR A 36 -2.39 6.51 8.89
C TYR A 36 -3.64 6.91 8.10
N ALA A 37 -3.89 6.26 6.96
CA ALA A 37 -5.04 6.54 6.10
C ALA A 37 -6.37 6.34 6.84
N ASN A 38 -6.50 5.24 7.57
CA ASN A 38 -7.69 4.93 8.38
C ASN A 38 -7.93 5.98 9.46
N THR A 39 -6.87 6.39 10.17
CA THR A 39 -6.96 7.40 11.24
C THR A 39 -7.39 8.77 10.72
N HIS A 40 -7.01 9.11 9.48
CA HIS A 40 -7.24 10.44 8.91
C HIS A 40 -8.36 10.48 7.86
N GLY A 41 -9.00 9.34 7.57
CA GLY A 41 -10.04 9.24 6.54
C GLY A 41 -9.53 9.53 5.12
N LEU A 42 -8.26 9.19 4.85
CA LEU A 42 -7.62 9.42 3.55
C LEU A 42 -7.67 8.19 2.66
N SER A 43 -7.75 8.39 1.36
CA SER A 43 -7.63 7.30 0.39
C SER A 43 -6.18 6.85 0.24
N VAL A 44 -5.97 5.58 -0.06
CA VAL A 44 -4.64 5.02 -0.36
C VAL A 44 -4.52 4.79 -1.86
N ARG A 45 -3.36 5.11 -2.46
CA ARG A 45 -3.04 4.75 -3.85
C ARG A 45 -1.66 4.11 -3.92
N ALA A 46 -1.61 2.94 -4.53
CA ALA A 46 -0.35 2.26 -4.84
C ALA A 46 0.33 2.89 -6.06
N ARG A 47 1.66 2.83 -6.11
CA ARG A 47 2.41 3.25 -7.29
C ARG A 47 2.12 2.30 -8.46
N PRO A 48 1.79 2.83 -9.66
CA PRO A 48 1.64 2.00 -10.86
C PRO A 48 2.89 1.15 -11.10
N ASP A 49 2.68 -0.09 -11.55
CA ASP A 49 3.72 -1.06 -11.92
C ASP A 49 4.70 -1.46 -10.80
N ALA A 50 4.46 -1.04 -9.56
CA ALA A 50 5.21 -1.51 -8.41
C ALA A 50 4.90 -2.98 -8.11
N THR A 51 5.89 -3.72 -7.61
CA THR A 51 5.69 -5.06 -7.07
C THR A 51 6.02 -5.01 -5.58
N TYR A 52 5.01 -5.13 -4.73
CA TYR A 52 5.21 -5.16 -3.28
C TYR A 52 5.36 -6.60 -2.81
N HIS A 53 6.48 -6.91 -2.15
CA HIS A 53 6.71 -8.21 -1.52
C HIS A 53 6.25 -8.14 -0.06
N LEU A 54 5.37 -9.06 0.33
CA LEU A 54 4.80 -9.15 1.67
C LEU A 54 5.43 -10.35 2.36
N GLY A 55 6.43 -10.09 3.20
CA GLY A 55 7.16 -11.13 3.90
C GLY A 55 6.39 -11.72 5.08
N ARG A 56 6.94 -12.78 5.67
CA ARG A 56 6.36 -13.60 6.74
C ARG A 56 6.06 -12.91 8.09
N ARG A 57 6.24 -11.60 8.21
CA ARG A 57 6.01 -10.92 9.49
C ARG A 57 4.54 -11.04 9.85
N ALA A 58 4.25 -11.38 11.11
CA ALA A 58 2.88 -11.45 11.63
C ALA A 58 2.29 -10.03 11.81
N LEU A 59 2.01 -9.37 10.69
CA LEU A 59 1.43 -8.04 10.60
C LEU A 59 0.08 -8.13 9.88
N THR A 60 -0.82 -7.22 10.21
CA THR A 60 -2.13 -7.12 9.56
C THR A 60 -2.29 -5.71 9.02
N ALA A 61 -2.50 -5.59 7.72
CA ALA A 61 -2.92 -4.33 7.10
C ALA A 61 -4.45 -4.27 7.15
N VAL A 62 -4.99 -3.42 8.02
CA VAL A 62 -6.44 -3.16 8.10
C VAL A 62 -6.80 -2.12 7.06
N ILE A 63 -7.72 -2.44 6.14
CA ILE A 63 -8.18 -1.52 5.10
C ILE A 63 -9.56 -1.00 5.49
N ALA A 64 -9.67 0.29 5.82
CA ALA A 64 -10.93 0.92 6.22
C ALA A 64 -11.28 2.20 5.44
N THR A 65 -10.46 2.56 4.44
CA THR A 65 -10.71 3.66 3.49
C THR A 65 -10.63 3.17 2.05
N ASP A 66 -10.99 4.02 1.10
CA ASP A 66 -10.87 3.69 -0.32
C ASP A 66 -9.42 3.45 -0.73
N VAL A 67 -9.20 2.38 -1.49
CA VAL A 67 -7.87 1.99 -1.97
C VAL A 67 -7.88 1.81 -3.48
N ASP A 68 -6.98 2.50 -4.15
CA ASP A 68 -6.66 2.34 -5.56
C ASP A 68 -5.29 1.65 -5.70
N TRP A 69 -5.30 0.33 -5.95
CA TRP A 69 -4.06 -0.41 -6.18
C TRP A 69 -3.46 -0.24 -7.57
N ASN A 70 -4.12 0.53 -8.46
CA ASN A 70 -3.66 0.77 -9.81
C ASN A 70 -3.28 -0.55 -10.54
N THR A 71 -2.12 -0.60 -11.19
CA THR A 71 -1.53 -1.80 -11.80
C THR A 71 -0.50 -2.51 -10.92
N ALA A 72 -0.47 -2.23 -9.61
CA ALA A 72 0.51 -2.83 -8.71
C ALA A 72 0.31 -4.35 -8.57
N ARG A 73 1.42 -5.05 -8.31
CA ARG A 73 1.44 -6.48 -7.97
C ARG A 73 1.80 -6.68 -6.51
N PHE A 74 1.14 -7.64 -5.87
CA PHE A 74 1.46 -8.06 -4.51
C PHE A 74 1.90 -9.53 -4.54
N THR A 75 3.04 -9.82 -3.92
CA THR A 75 3.51 -11.20 -3.73
C THR A 75 3.44 -11.50 -2.25
N ILE A 76 2.64 -12.49 -1.86
CA ILE A 76 2.57 -12.99 -0.49
C ILE A 76 3.59 -14.13 -0.39
N ASP A 77 4.59 -13.94 0.45
CA ASP A 77 5.68 -14.90 0.63
C ASP A 77 5.72 -15.38 2.09
N ASP A 78 5.31 -16.64 2.27
CA ASP A 78 5.31 -17.35 3.55
C ASP A 78 6.52 -18.31 3.68
N THR A 79 7.56 -18.11 2.87
CA THR A 79 8.75 -18.96 2.92
C THR A 79 9.55 -18.70 4.21
N ALA A 80 10.01 -19.79 4.84
CA ALA A 80 10.74 -19.80 6.11
C ALA A 80 12.23 -19.44 5.97
#